data_AF-A0A4S2D1G7-F1
#
_entry.id   AF-A0A4S2D1G7-F1
#
_cell.length_a   1.000
_cell.length_b   1.000
_cell.length_c   1.000
_cell.angle_alpha   90.00
_cell.angle_beta   90.00
_cell.angle_gamma   90.00
#
_symmetry.space_group_name_H-M   'P 1'
#
loop_
_entity.id
_entity.type
_entity.pdbx_description
1 polymer ?
#
loop_
_entity_poly.entity_id
_entity_poly.type
_entity_poly.pdbx_seq_one_letter_code
_entity_poly.pdbx_strand_id
1 'polypeptide(L)'
;MNREFIEAIHAKRKIRLSFHSKEDGRTLVRTCAPMDLGPSRRAHDKSDRFHFWDYDSDTARHTLSLLPQQIISIEVLSDNFDPAEFVSWEPDWLVARDWGPYS
;
A
#
# COMPACT_ATOMS: atom_id res chain seq x y z
N MET A 1 1.22 -6.33 12.06
CA MET A 1 1.42 -6.06 10.63
C MET A 1 0.14 -6.25 9.79
N ASN A 2 -0.30 -7.48 9.45
CA ASN A 2 -1.46 -7.65 8.55
C ASN A 2 -2.75 -6.99 9.09
N ARG A 3 -3.02 -7.10 10.40
CA ARG A 3 -4.19 -6.49 11.03
C ARG A 3 -4.19 -4.96 10.93
N GLU A 4 -3.10 -4.31 11.36
CA GLU A 4 -2.98 -2.85 11.33
C GLU A 4 -3.09 -2.29 9.91
N PHE A 5 -2.54 -3.01 8.94
CA PHE A 5 -2.65 -2.66 7.53
C PHE A 5 -4.10 -2.73 7.02
N ILE A 6 -4.81 -3.82 7.30
CA ILE A 6 -6.22 -3.98 6.90
C ILE A 6 -7.12 -2.97 7.63
N GLU A 7 -6.89 -2.73 8.92
CA GLU A 7 -7.60 -1.71 9.68
C GLU A 7 -7.39 -0.32 9.08
N ALA A 8 -6.17 0.00 8.63
CA ALA A 8 -5.87 1.27 7.97
C ALA A 8 -6.54 1.38 6.58
N ILE A 9 -6.68 0.29 5.83
CA ILE A 9 -7.49 0.25 4.59
C ILE A 9 -8.93 0.63 4.91
N HIS A 10 -9.56 -0.05 5.87
CA HIS A 10 -10.96 0.19 6.22
C HIS A 10 -11.20 1.60 6.75
N ALA A 11 -10.28 2.09 7.60
CA ALA A 11 -10.38 3.42 8.21
C ALA A 11 -9.85 4.56 7.31
N LYS A 12 -9.41 4.26 6.08
CA LYS A 12 -8.78 5.22 5.15
C LYS A 12 -7.61 5.99 5.77
N ARG A 13 -6.84 5.34 6.64
CA ARG A 13 -5.69 5.95 7.34
C ARG A 13 -4.41 5.81 6.51
N LYS A 14 -3.65 6.89 6.42
CA LYS A 14 -2.26 6.84 5.93
C LYS A 14 -1.41 6.02 6.90
N ILE A 15 -0.30 5.50 6.40
CA ILE A 15 0.69 4.78 7.18
C ILE A 15 2.08 5.38 6.96
N ARG A 16 2.93 5.27 7.97
CA ARG A 16 4.38 5.37 7.79
C ARG A 16 4.94 3.97 7.59
N LEU A 17 5.50 3.74 6.42
CA LEU A 17 6.05 2.46 5.98
C LEU A 17 7.58 2.53 6.00
N SER A 18 8.22 1.60 6.70
CA SER A 18 9.66 1.38 6.62
C SER A 18 9.94 0.06 5.89
N PHE A 19 10.78 0.07 4.86
CA PHE A 19 11.06 -1.13 4.07
C PHE A 19 12.46 -1.12 3.44
N HIS A 20 12.96 -2.30 3.09
CA HIS A 20 14.20 -2.44 2.32
C HIS A 20 13.94 -2.26 0.82
N SER A 21 14.45 -1.15 0.25
CA SER A 21 14.45 -0.92 -1.19
C SER A 21 15.57 -1.73 -1.82
N LYS A 22 15.21 -2.64 -2.75
CA LYS A 22 16.19 -3.39 -3.54
C LYS A 22 16.91 -2.50 -4.55
N GLU A 23 16.21 -1.49 -5.07
CA GLU A 23 16.74 -0.55 -6.06
C GLU A 23 17.80 0.36 -5.43
N ASP A 24 17.52 0.90 -4.24
CA ASP A 24 18.45 1.79 -3.54
C ASP A 24 19.47 1.05 -2.65
N GLY A 25 19.29 -0.25 -2.44
CA GLY A 25 20.12 -1.05 -1.52
C GLY A 25 20.07 -0.60 -0.06
N ARG A 26 19.06 0.18 0.33
CA ARG A 26 18.91 0.77 1.68
C ARG A 26 17.49 0.71 2.19
N THR A 27 17.32 0.97 3.49
CA THR A 27 16.01 1.18 4.10
C THR A 27 15.47 2.55 3.70
N LEU A 28 14.20 2.57 3.28
CA LEU A 28 13.43 3.80 3.05
C LEU A 28 12.29 3.89 4.05
N VAL A 29 11.92 5.13 4.38
CA VAL A 29 10.72 5.46 5.14
C VAL A 29 9.85 6.34 4.26
N ARG A 30 8.57 5.96 4.10
CA ARG A 30 7.62 6.61 3.19
C ARG A 30 6.25 6.77 3.85
N THR A 31 5.58 7.86 3.53
CA THR A 31 4.15 8.05 3.83
C THR A 31 3.33 7.44 2.72
N CYS A 32 2.46 6.49 3.06
CA CYS A 32 1.69 5.76 2.06
C CYS A 32 0.20 5.69 2.39
N ALA A 33 -0.64 5.51 1.36
CA ALA A 33 -1.96 4.91 1.53
C ALA A 33 -1.84 3.39 1.39
N PRO A 34 -2.30 2.59 2.37
CA PRO A 34 -2.45 1.15 2.19
C PRO A 34 -3.58 0.89 1.18
N MET A 35 -3.26 0.23 0.08
CA MET A 35 -4.21 -0.05 -1.00
C MET A 35 -4.82 -1.43 -0.85
N ASP A 36 -4.04 -2.51 -0.92
CA ASP A 36 -4.60 -3.86 -0.95
C ASP A 36 -3.60 -4.89 -0.42
N LEU A 37 -4.09 -6.11 -0.13
CA LEU A 37 -3.26 -7.25 0.26
C LEU A 37 -3.61 -8.46 -0.60
N GLY A 38 -2.65 -8.93 -1.39
CA GLY A 38 -2.78 -10.17 -2.15
C GLY A 38 -1.76 -10.31 -3.28
N PRO A 39 -1.90 -11.31 -4.15
CA PRO A 39 -0.92 -11.56 -5.20
C PRO A 39 -0.95 -10.47 -6.27
N SER A 40 0.23 -10.06 -6.72
CA SER A 40 0.32 -9.24 -7.93
C SER A 40 -0.14 -10.08 -9.13
N ARG A 41 -1.19 -9.63 -9.81
CA ARG A 41 -1.73 -10.31 -11.01
C ARG A 41 -0.68 -10.47 -12.11
N ARG A 42 0.23 -9.49 -12.23
CA ARG A 42 1.29 -9.43 -13.24
C ARG A 42 2.53 -10.25 -12.88
N ALA A 43 2.74 -10.57 -11.61
CA ALA A 43 3.93 -11.29 -11.18
C ALA A 43 3.78 -12.81 -11.44
N HIS A 44 4.89 -13.45 -11.80
CA HIS A 44 4.99 -14.92 -11.88
C HIS A 44 4.91 -15.55 -10.48
N ASP A 45 5.52 -14.89 -9.50
CA ASP A 45 5.37 -15.19 -8.08
C ASP A 45 3.98 -14.73 -7.60
N LYS A 46 3.17 -15.70 -7.14
CA LYS A 46 1.81 -15.51 -6.64
C LYS A 46 1.75 -15.36 -5.11
N SER A 47 2.88 -15.08 -4.47
CA SER A 47 2.89 -14.73 -3.05
C SER A 47 2.14 -13.43 -2.80
N ASP A 48 1.46 -13.35 -1.65
CA ASP A 48 0.76 -12.15 -1.22
C ASP A 48 1.73 -10.98 -1.01
N ARG A 49 1.30 -9.80 -1.47
CA ARG A 49 2.05 -8.55 -1.39
C ARG A 49 1.16 -7.48 -0.78
N PHE A 50 1.82 -6.58 -0.06
CA PHE A 50 1.20 -5.35 0.39
C PHE A 50 1.33 -4.32 -0.73
N HIS A 51 0.19 -3.79 -1.16
CA HIS A 51 0.11 -2.78 -2.18
C HIS A 51 -0.12 -1.41 -1.54
N PHE A 52 0.65 -0.41 -1.96
CA PHE A 52 0.61 0.93 -1.39
C PHE A 52 0.63 1.98 -2.49
N TRP A 53 0.07 3.15 -2.16
CA TRP A 53 0.32 4.39 -2.87
C TRP A 53 1.34 5.21 -2.08
N ASP A 54 2.49 5.52 -2.66
CA ASP A 54 3.58 6.29 -2.08
C ASP A 54 3.42 7.78 -2.40
N TYR A 55 3.14 8.58 -1.36
CA TYR A 55 3.00 10.03 -1.47
C TYR A 55 4.36 10.74 -1.60
N ASP A 56 5.45 10.09 -1.20
CA ASP A 56 6.78 10.67 -1.22
C ASP A 56 7.57 10.26 -2.49
N SER A 57 6.96 9.49 -3.40
CA SER A 57 7.58 9.14 -4.68
C SER A 57 7.73 10.37 -5.57
N ASP A 58 8.96 10.63 -5.94
CA ASP A 58 9.44 11.68 -6.83
C ASP A 58 9.40 11.25 -8.32
N THR A 59 8.87 10.05 -8.59
CA THR A 59 8.71 9.50 -9.94
C THR A 59 7.24 9.35 -10.31
N ALA A 60 6.95 9.21 -11.61
CA ALA A 60 5.59 8.96 -12.09
C ALA A 60 4.95 7.65 -11.57
N ARG A 61 5.74 6.76 -10.94
CA ARG A 61 5.25 5.52 -10.33
C ARG A 61 5.14 5.70 -8.82
N HIS A 62 3.92 5.95 -8.37
CA HIS A 62 3.62 6.04 -6.94
C HIS A 62 3.21 4.68 -6.34
N THR A 63 2.92 3.65 -7.15
CA THR A 63 2.51 2.34 -6.61
C THR A 63 3.71 1.51 -6.12
N LEU A 64 3.69 1.11 -4.86
CA LEU A 64 4.63 0.16 -4.27
C LEU A 64 3.94 -1.19 -4.04
N SER A 65 4.67 -2.29 -4.26
CA SER A 65 4.15 -3.65 -4.06
C SER A 65 5.23 -4.52 -3.43
N LEU A 66 5.13 -4.74 -2.12
CA LEU A 66 6.20 -5.33 -1.32
C LEU A 66 5.81 -6.70 -0.78
N LEU A 67 6.75 -7.64 -0.82
CA LEU A 67 6.62 -8.89 -0.07
C LEU A 67 6.71 -8.59 1.44
N PRO A 68 6.07 -9.41 2.29
CA PRO A 68 6.13 -9.24 3.75
C PRO A 68 7.56 -9.11 4.28
N GLN A 69 8.52 -9.87 3.73
CA GLN A 69 9.92 -9.87 4.18
C GLN A 69 10.68 -8.59 3.82
N GLN A 70 10.14 -7.73 2.95
CA GLN A 70 10.74 -6.44 2.63
C GLN A 70 10.32 -5.36 3.62
N ILE A 71 9.22 -5.57 4.36
CA ILE A 71 8.65 -4.58 5.27
C ILE A 71 9.31 -4.73 6.64
N ILE A 72 9.81 -3.62 7.16
CA ILE A 72 10.42 -3.54 8.49
C ILE A 72 9.36 -3.15 9.51
N SER A 73 8.53 -2.14 9.20
CA SER A 73 7.46 -1.68 10.09
C SER A 73 6.36 -0.94 9.34
N ILE A 74 5.16 -0.99 9.91
CA ILE A 74 3.99 -0.19 9.52
C ILE A 74 3.47 0.51 10.77
N GLU A 75 3.33 1.84 10.70
CA GLU A 75 2.73 2.65 11.75
C GLU A 75 1.50 3.36 11.16
N VAL A 76 0.32 3.17 11.75
CA VAL A 76 -0.90 3.85 11.32
C VAL A 76 -0.89 5.30 11.78
N LEU A 77 -1.10 6.22 10.85
CA LEU A 77 -1.07 7.66 11.12
C LEU A 77 -2.47 8.20 11.42
N SER A 78 -2.54 9.39 12.01
CA SER A 78 -3.78 10.12 12.24
C SER A 78 -4.39 10.72 10.98
N ASP A 79 -3.60 10.85 9.91
CA ASP A 79 -4.04 11.46 8.66
C ASP A 79 -4.78 10.44 7.80
N ASN A 80 -5.77 10.94 7.05
CA ASN A 80 -6.53 10.12 6.11
C ASN A 80 -5.96 10.28 4.70
N PHE A 81 -6.14 9.24 3.87
CA PHE A 81 -6.01 9.37 2.43
C PHE A 81 -7.38 9.49 1.77
N ASP A 82 -7.41 10.02 0.56
CA ASP A 82 -8.60 9.99 -0.29
C ASP A 82 -8.35 9.03 -1.47
N PRO A 83 -9.12 7.93 -1.60
CA PRO A 83 -9.01 7.01 -2.73
C PRO A 83 -9.11 7.71 -4.10
N ALA A 84 -9.81 8.85 -4.19
CA ALA A 84 -9.91 9.63 -5.43
C ALA A 84 -8.55 10.16 -5.93
N GLU A 85 -7.55 10.29 -5.05
CA GLU A 85 -6.21 10.75 -5.40
C GLU A 85 -5.47 9.75 -6.31
N PHE A 86 -5.84 8.47 -6.26
CA PHE A 86 -5.09 7.43 -6.97
C PHE A 86 -5.95 6.36 -7.66
N VAL A 87 -7.22 6.18 -7.32
CA VAL A 87 -8.10 5.20 -7.98
C VAL A 87 -8.77 5.85 -9.19
N SER A 88 -8.13 5.72 -10.35
CA SER A 88 -8.65 6.22 -11.64
C SER A 88 -9.16 5.10 -12.56
N TRP A 89 -9.31 3.88 -12.03
CA TRP A 89 -9.70 2.67 -12.76
C TRP A 89 -10.79 1.93 -11.99
N GLU A 90 -11.45 0.96 -12.62
CA GLU A 90 -12.40 0.06 -11.96
C GLU A 90 -11.61 -0.92 -11.06
N PRO A 91 -11.70 -0.78 -9.73
CA PRO A 91 -10.91 -1.59 -8.84
C PRO A 91 -11.42 -3.03 -8.78
N ASP A 92 -10.50 -3.95 -8.51
CA ASP A 92 -10.80 -5.35 -8.27
C ASP A 92 -9.96 -5.80 -7.07
N TRP A 93 -10.32 -5.20 -5.94
CA TRP A 93 -9.66 -5.32 -4.66
C TRP A 93 -9.88 -6.68 -4.02
N LEU A 94 -8.86 -7.23 -3.36
CA LEU A 94 -8.98 -8.50 -2.65
C LEU A 94 -9.48 -8.33 -1.22
N VAL A 95 -9.04 -7.28 -0.52
CA VAL A 95 -9.59 -6.93 0.80
C VAL A 95 -10.90 -6.16 0.61
N ALA A 96 -12.02 -6.66 1.15
CA ALA A 96 -13.30 -5.94 1.08
C ALA A 96 -13.21 -4.59 1.82
N ARG A 97 -13.85 -3.53 1.29
CA ARG A 97 -13.79 -2.17 1.86
C ARG A 97 -14.99 -1.32 1.47
N ASP A 98 -15.17 -0.20 2.17
CA ASP A 98 -16.21 0.80 1.89
C ASP A 98 -15.61 2.18 1.61
N TRP A 99 -15.03 2.32 0.42
CA TRP A 99 -14.51 3.55 -0.14
C TRP A 99 -15.51 4.22 -1.11
N GLY A 100 -16.76 3.75 -1.13
CA GLY A 100 -17.79 4.22 -2.05
C GLY A 100 -17.53 3.77 -3.49
N PRO A 101 -17.47 4.67 -4.50
CA PRO A 101 -17.26 4.29 -5.89
C PRO A 101 -15.85 3.73 -6.18
N TYR A 102 -14.95 3.75 -5.19
CA TYR A 102 -13.58 3.25 -5.28
C TYR A 102 -13.39 1.90 -4.57
N SER A 103 -14.49 1.23 -4.15
CA SER A 103 -14.51 -0.12 -3.58
C SER A 103 -14.58 -1.22 -4.63
#